data_AF-G3TXC8-F1
#
_entry.id   AF-G3TXC8-F1
#
_cell.length_a   1.000
_cell.length_b   1.000
_cell.length_c   1.000
_cell.angle_alpha   90.00
_cell.angle_beta   90.00
_cell.angle_gamma   90.00
#
_symmetry.space_group_name_H-M   'P 1'
#
loop_
_entity.id
_entity.type
_entity.pdbx_description
1 polymer ?
#
loop_
_entity_poly.entity_id
_entity_poly.type
_entity_poly.pdbx_seq_one_letter_code
_entity_poly.pdbx_strand_id
1 'polypeptide(L)'
;VEGRSVLSHWGRATRSTWQGKGEGQGLPRGLRGRGSAPCAGIVGGRKARPGRFPFLASIQYQGDHFCGGALIHSRFVLTAASCFRVGNPAIATVVLGAYDLRRRERSRQTFSIRSISENGYDPQENLNDLLVLQLDREANLTSRVALVPLPLQNATVEPGTNCQVAGWG
;
A
#
# COMPACT_ATOMS: atom_id res chain seq x y z
N VAL A 1 -5.75 -17.09 -4.12
CA VAL A 1 -6.25 -15.71 -3.91
C VAL A 1 -5.10 -14.81 -3.46
N GLU A 2 -4.07 -15.39 -2.85
CA GLU A 2 -2.74 -14.81 -2.64
C GLU A 2 -2.03 -14.33 -3.91
N GLY A 3 -1.33 -13.21 -3.77
CA GLY A 3 -0.30 -12.76 -4.69
C GLY A 3 -0.78 -11.98 -5.91
N ARG A 4 -2.08 -11.70 -6.05
CA ARG A 4 -2.63 -10.87 -7.14
C ARG A 4 -3.17 -9.55 -6.60
N SER A 5 -3.10 -8.47 -7.37
CA SER A 5 -3.68 -7.20 -6.95
C SER A 5 -5.18 -7.37 -6.72
N VAL A 6 -5.61 -7.17 -5.48
CA VAL A 6 -7.02 -7.21 -5.07
C VAL A 6 -7.49 -5.78 -4.84
N LEU A 7 -8.72 -5.51 -5.21
CA LEU A 7 -9.41 -4.23 -5.04
C LEU A 7 -10.52 -4.42 -3.99
N SER A 8 -10.54 -3.64 -2.91
CA SER A 8 -11.75 -3.50 -2.09
C SER A 8 -12.39 -2.12 -2.27
N HIS A 9 -13.73 -2.09 -2.17
CA HIS A 9 -14.47 -0.85 -1.97
C HIS A 9 -14.55 -0.67 -0.46
N TRP A 10 -13.74 0.22 0.11
CA TRP A 10 -14.07 0.76 1.42
C TRP A 10 -14.98 1.96 1.18
N GLY A 11 -16.04 2.04 1.98
CA GLY A 11 -17.20 2.88 1.74
C GLY A 11 -16.94 4.38 1.75
N ARG A 12 -18.05 5.12 1.77
CA ARG A 12 -18.16 6.57 1.82
C ARG A 12 -17.09 7.20 2.72
N ALA A 13 -16.30 8.12 2.16
CA ALA A 13 -15.45 9.00 2.97
C ALA A 13 -16.26 9.63 4.12
N THR A 14 -15.63 9.98 5.24
CA THR A 14 -16.28 10.69 6.36
C THR A 14 -15.54 11.99 6.63
N ARG A 15 -16.25 13.03 7.13
CA ARG A 15 -15.63 14.34 7.41
C ARG A 15 -14.92 14.20 8.74
N SER A 16 -13.66 13.82 8.68
CA SER A 16 -12.78 13.90 9.83
C SER A 16 -11.35 13.81 9.34
N THR A 17 -10.53 14.78 9.77
CA THR A 17 -9.10 14.59 10.07
C THR A 17 -8.78 13.12 10.33
N TRP A 18 -7.71 12.59 9.74
CA TRP A 18 -7.21 11.24 10.03
C TRP A 18 -7.02 11.09 11.55
N GLN A 19 -8.05 10.56 12.20
CA GLN A 19 -8.09 10.16 13.59
C GLN A 19 -8.72 8.79 13.56
N GLY A 20 -7.89 7.77 13.71
CA GLY A 20 -8.36 6.41 13.95
C GLY A 20 -9.03 6.37 15.32
N LYS A 21 -10.34 6.63 15.38
CA LYS A 21 -11.16 6.25 16.52
C LYS A 21 -11.69 4.83 16.28
N GLY A 22 -11.04 3.86 16.91
CA GLY A 22 -11.66 2.57 17.19
C GLY A 22 -12.69 2.74 18.29
N GLU A 23 -13.97 2.84 17.92
CA GLU A 23 -15.06 2.63 18.88
C GLU A 23 -15.27 1.13 19.06
N GLY A 24 -14.82 0.62 20.21
CA GLY A 24 -15.15 -0.73 20.67
C GLY A 24 -16.62 -0.80 21.06
N GLN A 25 -17.38 -1.64 20.36
CA GLN A 25 -18.65 -2.15 20.85
C GLN A 25 -18.47 -3.62 21.20
N GLY A 26 -18.75 -3.96 22.46
CA GLY A 26 -18.50 -5.26 23.05
C GLY A 26 -19.33 -6.37 22.42
N LEU A 27 -18.67 -7.50 22.17
CA LEU A 27 -19.32 -8.75 21.76
C LEU A 27 -19.50 -9.66 22.99
N PRO A 28 -20.69 -10.27 23.21
CA PRO A 28 -20.91 -11.12 24.37
C PRO A 28 -20.06 -12.40 24.30
N ARG A 29 -19.69 -12.89 25.49
CA ARG A 29 -18.89 -14.10 25.70
C ARG A 29 -19.64 -15.35 25.25
N GLY A 30 -18.97 -16.16 24.43
CA GLY A 30 -19.26 -17.57 24.27
C GLY A 30 -19.41 -18.00 22.82
N LEU A 31 -18.33 -18.50 22.23
CA LEU A 31 -18.29 -19.60 21.27
C LEU A 31 -16.81 -19.92 21.01
N ARG A 32 -16.34 -21.07 21.53
CA ARG A 32 -15.03 -21.64 21.17
C ARG A 32 -15.12 -22.13 19.73
N GLY A 33 -14.41 -21.47 18.83
CA GLY A 33 -14.10 -21.97 17.50
C GLY A 33 -12.63 -21.68 17.20
N ARG A 34 -11.86 -22.71 16.88
CA ARG A 34 -10.52 -22.56 16.27
C ARG A 34 -10.71 -21.93 14.89
N GLY A 35 -10.75 -20.61 14.83
CA GLY A 35 -10.68 -19.86 13.59
C GLY A 35 -9.22 -19.54 13.30
N SER A 36 -8.64 -20.22 12.31
CA SER A 36 -7.47 -19.69 11.60
C SER A 36 -7.80 -18.24 11.23
N ALA A 37 -7.01 -17.27 11.70
CA ALA A 37 -7.04 -15.94 11.12
C ALA A 37 -6.90 -16.11 9.61
N PRO A 38 -7.80 -15.56 8.78
CA PRO A 38 -7.56 -15.57 7.34
C PRO A 38 -6.26 -14.78 7.14
N CYS A 39 -5.28 -15.40 6.47
CA CYS A 39 -4.06 -14.75 6.03
C CYS A 39 -4.41 -13.37 5.47
N ALA A 40 -3.71 -12.34 5.96
CA ALA A 40 -3.90 -10.95 5.57
C ALA A 40 -4.10 -10.89 4.06
N GLY A 41 -5.35 -10.64 3.71
CA GLY A 41 -5.92 -10.53 2.38
C GLY A 41 -6.70 -9.22 2.37
N ILE A 42 -6.77 -8.51 1.24
CA ILE A 42 -7.77 -7.44 1.09
C ILE A 42 -9.18 -8.03 1.33
N VAL A 43 -9.73 -7.80 2.52
CA VAL A 43 -10.99 -8.39 2.99
C VAL A 43 -12.16 -7.75 2.25
N GLY A 44 -13.05 -8.57 1.70
CA GLY A 44 -14.22 -8.11 0.92
C GLY A 44 -13.87 -7.56 -0.47
N GLY A 45 -12.64 -7.76 -0.95
CA GLY A 45 -12.21 -7.31 -2.25
C GLY A 45 -12.51 -8.27 -3.41
N ARG A 46 -12.37 -7.76 -4.64
CA ARG A 46 -12.36 -8.53 -5.88
C ARG A 46 -11.04 -8.35 -6.60
N LYS A 47 -10.62 -9.38 -7.32
CA LYS A 47 -9.41 -9.34 -8.15
C LYS A 47 -9.46 -8.18 -9.16
N ALA A 48 -8.40 -7.37 -9.19
CA ALA A 48 -8.29 -6.28 -10.16
C ALA A 48 -7.99 -6.83 -11.57
N ARG A 49 -8.30 -6.04 -12.60
CA ARG A 49 -7.82 -6.30 -13.96
C ARG A 49 -6.30 -5.98 -14.02
N PRO A 50 -5.48 -6.77 -14.72
CA PRO A 50 -4.07 -6.44 -14.93
C PRO A 50 -3.91 -5.01 -15.48
N GLY A 51 -2.98 -4.23 -14.92
CA GLY A 51 -2.73 -2.85 -15.32
C GLY A 51 -3.76 -1.81 -14.86
N ARG A 52 -4.80 -2.19 -14.09
CA ARG A 52 -5.80 -1.23 -13.56
C ARG A 52 -5.19 -0.17 -12.62
N PHE A 53 -4.15 -0.55 -11.87
CA PHE A 53 -3.47 0.31 -10.92
C PHE A 53 -1.97 0.35 -11.26
N PRO A 54 -1.58 1.08 -12.33
CA PRO A 54 -0.21 1.07 -12.84
C PRO A 54 0.79 1.78 -11.91
N PHE A 55 0.31 2.52 -10.91
CA PHE A 55 1.13 3.15 -9.88
C PHE A 55 1.43 2.24 -8.70
N LEU A 56 0.79 1.08 -8.60
CA LEU A 56 0.88 0.22 -7.42
C LEU A 56 2.29 -0.39 -7.31
N ALA A 57 2.92 -0.18 -6.17
CA ALA A 57 4.25 -0.67 -5.85
C ALA A 57 4.19 -1.78 -4.81
N SER A 58 4.93 -2.85 -5.02
CA SER A 58 5.17 -3.88 -4.01
C SER A 58 6.55 -3.68 -3.41
N ILE A 59 6.61 -3.48 -2.09
CA ILE A 59 7.85 -3.38 -1.33
C ILE A 59 8.16 -4.77 -0.77
N GLN A 60 9.39 -5.25 -1.00
CA GLN A 60 9.76 -6.64 -0.77
C GLN A 60 11.06 -6.78 0.02
N TYR A 61 11.11 -7.76 0.92
CA TYR A 61 12.33 -8.30 1.51
C TYR A 61 12.61 -9.67 0.90
N GLN A 62 13.80 -9.86 0.31
CA GLN A 62 14.19 -11.14 -0.31
C GLN A 62 13.18 -11.68 -1.35
N GLY A 63 12.40 -10.80 -1.97
CA GLY A 63 11.34 -11.15 -2.94
C GLY A 63 9.95 -11.34 -2.32
N ASP A 64 9.84 -11.36 -1.00
CA ASP A 64 8.58 -11.48 -0.27
C ASP A 64 7.96 -10.10 -0.03
N HIS A 65 6.71 -9.95 -0.45
CA HIS A 65 5.94 -8.74 -0.25
C HIS A 65 5.59 -8.53 1.22
N PHE A 66 5.86 -7.33 1.74
CA PHE A 66 5.46 -6.96 3.10
C PHE A 66 4.67 -5.66 3.16
N CYS A 67 4.84 -4.75 2.19
CA CYS A 67 4.13 -3.49 2.14
C CYS A 67 3.78 -3.05 0.71
N GLY A 68 2.70 -2.26 0.61
CA GLY A 68 2.33 -1.55 -0.61
C GLY A 68 2.97 -0.16 -0.69
N GLY A 69 2.88 0.44 -1.88
CA GLY A 69 3.20 1.84 -2.10
C GLY A 69 2.60 2.35 -3.40
N ALA A 70 2.83 3.62 -3.70
CA ALA A 70 2.37 4.26 -4.92
C ALA A 70 3.49 5.07 -5.58
N LEU A 71 3.68 4.90 -6.88
CA LEU A 71 4.62 5.68 -7.68
C LEU A 71 4.07 7.10 -7.89
N ILE A 72 4.67 8.10 -7.23
CA ILE A 72 4.24 9.51 -7.28
C ILE A 72 5.11 10.35 -8.23
N HIS A 73 6.29 9.85 -8.56
CA HIS A 73 7.23 10.40 -9.54
C HIS A 73 8.07 9.26 -10.13
N SER A 74 8.73 9.45 -11.28
CA SER A 74 9.52 8.38 -11.93
C SER A 74 10.57 7.74 -11.01
N ARG A 75 11.02 8.46 -9.97
CA ARG A 75 12.02 8.00 -9.00
C ARG A 75 11.55 7.95 -7.56
N PHE A 76 10.27 8.23 -7.28
CA PHE A 76 9.78 8.34 -5.91
C PHE A 76 8.51 7.53 -5.70
N VAL A 77 8.55 6.68 -4.67
CA VAL A 77 7.41 5.88 -4.22
C VAL A 77 6.99 6.33 -2.82
N LEU A 78 5.70 6.60 -2.69
CA LEU A 78 5.05 6.91 -1.41
C LEU A 78 4.61 5.61 -0.73
N THR A 79 4.88 5.48 0.56
CA THR A 79 4.47 4.34 1.40
C THR A 79 4.26 4.80 2.85
N ALA A 80 3.98 3.86 3.74
CA ALA A 80 3.84 4.11 5.18
C ALA A 80 5.22 4.02 5.87
N ALA A 81 5.48 4.89 6.83
CA ALA A 81 6.68 4.83 7.66
C ALA A 81 6.69 3.59 8.57
N SER A 82 5.50 3.16 9.01
CA SER A 82 5.26 1.95 9.79
C SER A 82 5.80 0.67 9.12
N CYS A 83 5.90 0.66 7.79
CA CYS A 83 6.49 -0.44 7.00
C CYS A 83 7.96 -0.73 7.35
N PHE A 84 8.73 0.27 7.79
CA PHE A 84 10.17 0.16 8.04
C PHE A 84 10.56 0.23 9.52
N ARG A 85 9.61 0.05 10.44
CA ARG A 85 9.90 0.06 11.89
C ARG A 85 10.86 -1.04 12.33
N VAL A 86 10.76 -2.22 11.73
CA VAL A 86 11.50 -3.44 12.15
C VAL A 86 12.41 -3.96 11.04
N GLY A 87 12.31 -3.42 9.82
CA GLY A 87 13.05 -3.88 8.65
C GLY A 87 14.13 -2.89 8.22
N ASN A 88 15.23 -3.41 7.66
CA ASN A 88 16.32 -2.59 7.13
C ASN A 88 16.03 -2.17 5.68
N PRO A 89 15.80 -0.86 5.40
CA PRO A 89 15.53 -0.42 4.04
C PRO A 89 16.60 -0.73 3.00
N ALA A 90 17.87 -0.88 3.41
CA ALA A 90 18.98 -1.15 2.51
C ALA A 90 18.86 -2.52 1.80
N ILE A 91 18.12 -3.46 2.40
CA ILE A 91 17.88 -4.80 1.83
C ILE A 91 16.47 -4.94 1.23
N ALA A 92 15.66 -3.87 1.28
CA ALA A 92 14.35 -3.84 0.65
C ALA A 92 14.47 -3.49 -0.84
N THR A 93 13.51 -4.01 -1.61
CA THR A 93 13.36 -3.68 -3.03
C THR A 93 11.96 -3.19 -3.32
N VAL A 94 11.82 -2.36 -4.34
CA VAL A 94 10.54 -1.88 -4.83
C VAL A 94 10.26 -2.52 -6.19
N VAL A 95 9.08 -3.09 -6.35
CA VAL A 95 8.64 -3.74 -7.58
C VAL A 95 7.44 -2.99 -8.15
N LEU A 96 7.59 -2.49 -9.38
CA LEU A 96 6.54 -1.83 -10.16
C LEU A 96 6.09 -2.72 -11.32
N GLY A 97 4.88 -2.47 -11.83
CA GLY A 97 4.36 -3.12 -13.03
C GLY A 97 4.04 -4.60 -12.88
N ALA A 98 3.97 -5.09 -11.64
CA ALA A 98 3.53 -6.44 -11.31
C ALA A 98 2.01 -6.50 -11.13
N TYR A 99 1.42 -7.63 -11.49
CA TYR A 99 0.04 -7.99 -11.21
C TYR A 99 -0.04 -9.25 -10.33
N ASP A 100 0.64 -10.35 -10.74
CA ASP A 100 0.82 -11.55 -9.91
C ASP A 100 2.27 -11.63 -9.43
N LEU A 101 2.52 -11.37 -8.14
CA LEU A 101 3.88 -11.29 -7.57
C LEU A 101 4.67 -12.61 -7.65
N ARG A 102 3.96 -13.73 -7.83
CA ARG A 102 4.56 -15.06 -7.97
C ARG A 102 5.05 -15.32 -9.39
N ARG A 103 4.68 -14.48 -10.37
CA ARG A 103 5.05 -14.64 -11.77
C ARG A 103 6.13 -13.64 -12.16
N ARG A 104 7.05 -14.09 -13.02
CA ARG A 104 7.96 -13.19 -13.74
C ARG A 104 7.20 -12.58 -14.92
N GLU A 105 6.76 -11.33 -14.76
CA GLU A 105 6.03 -10.59 -15.78
C GLU A 105 6.97 -9.64 -16.53
N ARG A 106 6.79 -9.50 -17.86
CA ARG A 106 7.63 -8.63 -18.70
C ARG A 106 7.57 -7.15 -18.30
N SER A 107 6.48 -6.73 -17.66
CA SER A 107 6.29 -5.37 -17.17
C SER A 107 6.92 -5.09 -15.81
N ARG A 108 7.43 -6.12 -15.13
CA ARG A 108 8.02 -6.01 -13.81
C ARG A 108 9.31 -5.19 -13.90
N GLN A 109 9.41 -4.15 -13.07
CA GLN A 109 10.62 -3.37 -12.88
C GLN A 109 10.98 -3.41 -11.40
N THR A 110 12.21 -3.82 -11.08
CA THR A 110 12.71 -3.95 -9.69
C THR A 110 13.77 -2.88 -9.42
N PHE A 111 13.67 -2.23 -8.27
CA PHE A 111 14.52 -1.12 -7.86
C PHE A 111 15.08 -1.36 -6.46
N SER A 112 16.32 -0.93 -6.25
CA SER A 112 16.88 -0.79 -4.90
C SER A 112 16.49 0.58 -4.35
N ILE A 113 16.45 0.70 -3.03
CA ILE A 113 16.16 1.98 -2.37
C ILE A 113 17.48 2.74 -2.18
N ARG A 114 17.57 3.93 -2.77
CA ARG A 114 18.74 4.81 -2.66
C ARG A 114 18.73 5.59 -1.36
N SER A 115 17.58 6.12 -0.99
CA SER A 115 17.42 6.94 0.21
C SER A 115 15.95 6.94 0.63
N ILE A 116 15.71 7.41 1.86
CA ILE A 116 14.39 7.55 2.45
C ILE A 116 14.23 8.96 2.98
N SER A 117 13.03 9.51 2.86
CA SER A 117 12.63 10.75 3.49
C SER A 117 11.35 10.53 4.29
N GLU A 118 11.39 10.92 5.57
CA GLU A 118 10.26 10.84 6.50
C GLU A 118 9.91 12.23 7.05
N ASN A 119 8.75 12.34 7.69
CA ASN A 119 8.28 13.59 8.29
C ASN A 119 7.89 13.40 9.76
N GLY A 120 8.82 12.87 10.56
CA GLY A 120 8.62 12.71 12.02
C GLY A 120 7.46 11.76 12.35
N TYR A 121 7.55 10.52 11.86
CA TYR A 121 6.59 9.47 12.20
C TYR A 121 6.59 9.20 13.70
N ASP A 122 5.42 9.30 14.33
CA ASP A 122 5.21 8.93 15.73
C ASP A 122 4.53 7.55 15.79
N PRO A 123 5.23 6.48 16.20
CA PRO A 123 4.67 5.14 16.27
C PRO A 123 3.70 4.92 17.44
N GLN A 124 3.67 5.81 18.45
CA GLN A 124 2.75 5.69 19.58
C GLN A 124 1.37 6.23 19.21
N GLU A 125 1.34 7.40 18.58
CA GLU A 125 0.10 8.09 18.17
C GLU A 125 -0.31 7.79 16.72
N ASN A 126 0.52 7.05 15.98
CA ASN A 126 0.39 6.77 14.55
C ASN A 126 0.23 8.04 13.69
N LEU A 127 0.95 9.11 14.08
CA LEU A 127 0.95 10.39 13.38
C LEU A 127 2.06 10.42 12.34
N ASN A 128 1.80 11.09 11.22
CA ASN A 128 2.73 11.24 10.10
C ASN A 128 3.26 9.88 9.58
N ASP A 129 2.39 8.87 9.47
CA ASP A 129 2.72 7.55 8.91
C ASP A 129 2.88 7.61 7.38
N LEU A 130 3.89 8.35 6.93
CA LEU A 130 4.16 8.66 5.54
C LEU A 130 5.67 8.67 5.29
N LEU A 131 6.06 7.95 4.25
CA LEU A 131 7.46 7.74 3.89
C LEU A 131 7.63 7.84 2.38
N VAL A 132 8.68 8.54 1.94
CA VAL A 132 9.06 8.62 0.54
C VAL A 132 10.34 7.82 0.31
N LEU A 133 10.27 6.85 -0.59
CA LEU A 133 11.40 6.06 -1.05
C LEU A 133 11.96 6.66 -2.34
N GLN A 134 13.25 6.98 -2.37
CA GLN A 134 13.95 7.31 -3.60
C GLN A 134 14.51 6.03 -4.24
N LEU A 135 14.15 5.79 -5.50
CA LEU A 135 14.63 4.63 -6.27
C LEU A 135 16.07 4.86 -6.77
N ASP A 136 16.84 3.78 -6.92
CA ASP A 136 18.20 3.77 -7.47
C ASP A 136 18.29 4.40 -8.86
N ARG A 137 17.24 4.26 -9.66
CA ARG A 137 17.08 4.84 -11.01
C ARG A 137 15.61 5.17 -11.29
N GLU A 138 15.38 5.93 -12.35
CA GLU A 138 14.02 6.24 -12.79
C GLU A 138 13.31 5.00 -13.35
N ALA A 139 12.02 4.90 -13.05
CA ALA A 139 11.13 3.90 -13.61
C ALA A 139 10.77 4.25 -15.06
N ASN A 140 10.78 3.23 -15.91
CA ASN A 140 10.30 3.39 -17.29
C ASN A 140 8.76 3.40 -17.28
N LEU A 141 8.17 4.54 -17.64
CA LEU A 141 6.72 4.69 -17.65
C LEU A 141 6.12 3.94 -18.85
N THR A 142 5.11 3.11 -18.59
CA THR A 142 4.43 2.25 -19.55
C THR A 142 2.95 2.15 -19.23
N SER A 143 2.18 1.41 -20.04
CA SER A 143 0.78 1.09 -19.73
C SER A 143 0.59 0.29 -18.42
N ARG A 144 1.68 -0.24 -17.84
CA ARG A 144 1.66 -0.99 -16.57
C ARG A 144 2.43 -0.31 -15.44
N VAL A 145 3.14 0.77 -15.72
CA VAL A 145 3.90 1.57 -14.74
C VAL A 145 3.62 3.03 -15.01
N ALA A 146 2.82 3.67 -14.16
CA ALA A 146 2.46 5.07 -14.34
C ALA A 146 2.38 5.78 -12.99
N LEU A 147 2.44 7.10 -13.02
CA LEU A 147 2.37 7.92 -11.81
C LEU A 147 0.91 8.03 -11.31
N VAL A 148 0.73 8.13 -10.00
CA VAL A 148 -0.53 8.62 -9.42
C VAL A 148 -0.40 10.12 -9.11
N PRO A 149 -1.35 10.96 -9.51
CA PRO A 149 -1.33 12.37 -9.12
C PRO A 149 -1.57 12.49 -7.61
N LEU A 150 -0.83 13.38 -6.97
CA LEU A 150 -1.10 13.77 -5.60
C LEU A 150 -2.24 14.80 -5.55
N PRO A 151 -3.05 14.81 -4.48
CA PRO A 151 -4.02 15.87 -4.28
C PRO A 151 -3.31 17.22 -4.12
N LEU A 152 -4.04 18.31 -4.40
CA LEU A 152 -3.57 19.65 -4.07
C LEU A 152 -3.36 19.79 -2.56
N GLN A 153 -2.45 20.68 -2.18
CA GLN A 153 -2.20 20.98 -0.78
C GLN A 153 -3.51 21.40 -0.09
N ASN A 154 -3.77 20.82 1.09
CA ASN A 154 -4.97 21.05 1.89
C ASN A 154 -6.30 20.66 1.21
N ALA A 155 -6.27 19.90 0.12
CA ALA A 155 -7.48 19.36 -0.47
C ALA A 155 -8.17 18.41 0.53
N THR A 156 -9.50 18.51 0.60
CA THR A 156 -10.32 17.64 1.43
C THR A 156 -11.18 16.74 0.57
N VAL A 157 -11.46 15.53 1.06
CA VAL A 157 -12.37 14.59 0.38
C VAL A 157 -13.71 14.65 1.09
N GLU A 158 -14.78 14.89 0.33
CA GLU A 158 -16.10 15.00 0.93
C GLU A 158 -16.60 13.68 1.49
N PRO A 159 -17.34 13.72 2.61
CA PRO A 159 -17.98 12.54 3.14
C PRO A 159 -18.94 11.96 2.12
N GLY A 160 -18.97 10.64 1.92
CA GLY A 160 -19.77 10.03 0.86
C GLY A 160 -18.97 9.63 -0.37
N THR A 161 -17.76 10.16 -0.55
CA THR A 161 -16.97 9.88 -1.74
C THR A 161 -16.60 8.41 -1.83
N ASN A 162 -16.83 7.80 -2.99
CA ASN A 162 -16.46 6.42 -3.26
C ASN A 162 -14.96 6.32 -3.54
N CYS A 163 -14.24 5.61 -2.67
CA CYS A 163 -12.81 5.39 -2.80
C CYS A 163 -12.50 3.93 -3.20
N GLN A 164 -11.33 3.72 -3.77
CA GLN A 164 -10.83 2.41 -4.15
C GLN A 164 -9.45 2.21 -3.54
N VAL A 165 -9.21 1.04 -2.95
CA VAL A 165 -7.89 0.64 -2.45
C VAL A 165 -7.46 -0.65 -3.12
N ALA A 166 -6.17 -0.75 -3.43
CA ALA A 166 -5.58 -1.92 -4.07
C ALA A 166 -4.32 -2.37 -3.33
N GLY A 167 -4.08 -3.68 -3.29
CA GLY A 167 -2.92 -4.27 -2.62
C GLY A 167 -2.78 -5.77 -2.88
N TRP A 168 -1.76 -6.39 -2.27
CA TRP A 168 -1.45 -7.83 -2.38
C TRP A 168 -1.43 -8.58 -1.05
N GLY A 169 -1.56 -7.87 0.06
CA GLY A 169 -1.85 -8.52 1.34
C GLY A 169 -3.32 -8.74 1.47
#